data_AF-A0A2I0HLT5-F1
#
_entry.id   AF-A0A2I0HLT5-F1
#
_cell.length_a   1.000
_cell.length_b   1.000
_cell.length_c   1.000
_cell.angle_alpha   90.00
_cell.angle_beta   90.00
_cell.angle_gamma   90.00
#
_symmetry.space_group_name_H-M   'P 1'
#
loop_
_entity.id
_entity.type
_entity.pdbx_description
1 polymer ?
#
loop_
_entity_poly.entity_id
_entity_poly.type
_entity_poly.pdbx_seq_one_letter_code
_entity_poly.pdbx_strand_id
1 'polypeptide(L)'
;MAHRFYGDSIPYNLSLAEALNNTDTRGYFNSAQALADYATVITHVKRKLGVHKSPVIVVGGSYGGMLASWFRLKYPHIALGALASSAPILLPVNFTLRYGYYTIVSNVFQ
;
A
#
# COMPACT_ATOMS: atom_id res chain seq x y z
N MET A 1 8.25 4.91 -1.65
CA MET A 1 8.51 4.25 -0.36
C MET A 1 8.36 2.77 -0.57
N ALA A 2 9.30 1.96 -0.11
CA ALA A 2 9.18 0.52 -0.19
C ALA A 2 8.12 0.01 0.82
N HIS A 3 7.42 -1.06 0.45
CA HIS A 3 6.48 -1.74 1.35
C HIS A 3 7.26 -2.68 2.26
N ARG A 4 6.88 -2.77 3.55
CA ARG A 4 7.45 -3.77 4.47
C ARG A 4 7.36 -5.19 3.88
N PHE A 5 8.37 -6.02 4.11
CA PHE A 5 8.51 -7.37 3.53
C PHE A 5 8.78 -7.42 2.02
N TYR A 6 9.13 -6.29 1.38
CA TYR A 6 9.57 -6.26 -0.01
C TYR A 6 10.96 -5.63 -0.14
N GLY A 7 11.78 -6.19 -1.04
CA GLY A 7 13.17 -5.76 -1.23
C GLY A 7 13.93 -5.80 0.09
N ASP A 8 14.64 -4.71 0.39
CA ASP A 8 15.44 -4.61 1.61
C ASP A 8 14.63 -4.14 2.83
N SER A 9 13.33 -3.89 2.68
CA SER A 9 12.47 -3.40 3.76
C SER A 9 11.92 -4.54 4.63
N ILE A 10 12.82 -5.37 5.18
CA ILE A 10 12.46 -6.48 6.06
C ILE A 10 12.61 -6.08 7.54
N PRO A 11 11.58 -6.24 8.39
CA PRO A 11 11.68 -5.89 9.80
C PRO A 11 12.81 -6.62 10.54
N TYR A 12 13.36 -5.95 11.55
CA TYR A 12 14.37 -6.51 12.47
C TYR A 12 15.68 -7.00 11.81
N ASN A 13 16.01 -6.51 10.61
CA ASN A 13 17.18 -6.93 9.83
C ASN A 13 17.24 -8.46 9.61
N LEU A 14 16.08 -9.11 9.57
CA LEU A 14 15.97 -10.53 9.24
C LEU A 14 16.05 -10.74 7.73
N SER A 15 16.40 -11.96 7.31
CA SER A 15 16.07 -12.40 5.96
C SER A 15 14.55 -12.54 5.80
N LEU A 16 14.05 -12.43 4.57
CA LEU A 16 12.61 -12.63 4.29
C LEU A 16 12.13 -14.01 4.75
N ALA A 17 12.96 -15.05 4.59
CA ALA A 17 12.62 -16.41 5.01
C ALA A 17 12.43 -16.51 6.54
N GLU A 18 13.33 -15.94 7.32
CA GLU A 18 13.22 -15.88 8.79
C GLU A 18 11.99 -15.08 9.22
N ALA A 19 11.78 -13.92 8.61
CA ALA A 19 10.67 -13.03 8.88
C ALA A 19 9.29 -13.68 8.62
N LEU A 20 9.19 -14.51 7.57
CA LEU A 20 7.95 -15.22 7.23
C LEU A 20 7.76 -16.52 8.02
N ASN A 21 8.84 -17.13 8.52
CA ASN A 21 8.74 -18.35 9.34
C ASN A 21 8.31 -18.04 10.78
N ASN A 22 8.66 -16.87 11.30
CA ASN A 22 8.22 -16.40 12.61
C ASN A 22 6.78 -15.85 12.55
N THR A 23 5.86 -16.40 13.33
CA THR A 23 4.45 -15.97 13.35
C THR A 23 4.25 -14.54 13.82
N ASP A 24 5.04 -14.09 14.80
CA ASP A 24 4.95 -12.75 15.36
C ASP A 24 5.41 -11.72 14.34
N THR A 25 6.56 -11.96 13.72
CA THR A 25 7.08 -11.09 12.65
C THR A 25 6.11 -11.08 11.46
N ARG A 26 5.68 -12.25 10.99
CA ARG A 26 4.72 -12.37 9.87
C ARG A 26 3.38 -11.70 10.17
N GLY A 27 2.96 -11.62 11.43
CA GLY A 27 1.75 -10.87 11.84
C GLY A 27 1.80 -9.39 11.45
N TYR A 28 3.00 -8.82 11.33
CA TYR A 28 3.20 -7.45 10.85
C TYR A 28 3.16 -7.29 9.33
N PHE A 29 3.04 -8.38 8.57
CA PHE A 29 2.94 -8.35 7.10
C PHE A 29 1.49 -8.14 6.65
N ASN A 30 0.98 -6.92 6.85
CA ASN A 30 -0.37 -6.55 6.42
C ASN A 30 -0.45 -5.09 5.95
N SER A 31 -1.53 -4.76 5.25
CA SER A 31 -1.72 -3.44 4.64
C SER A 31 -1.89 -2.34 5.69
N ALA A 32 -2.60 -2.58 6.80
CA ALA A 32 -2.80 -1.56 7.85
C ALA A 32 -1.46 -1.09 8.43
N GLN A 33 -0.57 -2.05 8.67
CA GLN A 33 0.79 -1.82 9.10
C GLN A 33 1.64 -1.07 8.06
N ALA A 34 1.56 -1.42 6.78
CA ALA A 34 2.22 -0.66 5.71
C ALA A 34 1.73 0.79 5.60
N LEU A 35 0.43 1.04 5.77
CA LEU A 35 -0.11 2.40 5.79
C LEU A 35 0.43 3.21 6.98
N ALA A 36 0.59 2.59 8.15
CA ALA A 36 1.20 3.23 9.32
C ALA A 36 2.68 3.61 9.08
N ASP A 37 3.43 2.78 8.34
CA ASP A 37 4.81 3.12 7.93
C ASP A 37 4.82 4.37 7.05
N TYR A 38 3.95 4.42 6.04
CA TYR A 38 3.88 5.57 5.14
C TYR A 38 3.53 6.85 5.89
N ALA A 39 2.58 6.80 6.83
CA ALA A 39 2.23 7.93 7.68
C ALA A 39 3.45 8.42 8.50
N THR A 40 4.20 7.48 9.08
CA THR A 40 5.38 7.76 9.88
C THR A 40 6.49 8.40 9.04
N VAL A 41 6.79 7.81 7.88
CA VAL A 41 7.83 8.31 6.97
C VAL A 41 7.47 9.69 6.43
N ILE A 42 6.24 9.92 5.97
CA ILE A 42 5.82 11.24 5.47
C ILE A 42 5.92 12.29 6.57
N THR A 43 5.45 11.98 7.78
CA THR A 43 5.51 12.91 8.93
C THR A 43 6.96 13.19 9.33
N HIS A 44 7.83 12.18 9.31
CA HIS A 44 9.26 12.34 9.58
C HIS A 44 9.92 13.24 8.53
N VAL A 45 9.67 13.00 7.24
CA VAL A 45 10.22 13.79 6.14
C VAL A 45 9.77 15.25 6.23
N LYS A 46 8.47 15.50 6.46
CA LYS A 46 7.94 16.87 6.61
C LYS A 46 8.60 17.61 7.78
N ARG A 47 8.83 16.92 8.90
CA ARG A 47 9.52 17.49 10.07
C ARG A 47 10.99 17.76 9.79
N LYS A 48 11.70 16.78 9.22
CA LYS A 48 13.13 16.88 8.91
C LYS A 48 13.44 18.01 7.94
N LEU A 49 12.53 18.28 7.01
CA LEU A 49 12.66 19.35 6.01
C LEU A 49 11.99 20.67 6.42
N GLY A 50 11.31 20.75 7.58
CA GLY A 50 10.59 21.95 8.04
C GLY A 50 9.34 22.31 7.22
N VAL A 51 8.85 21.42 6.36
CA VAL A 51 7.76 21.66 5.39
C VAL A 51 6.39 21.21 5.92
N HIS A 52 6.05 21.60 7.14
CA HIS A 52 4.85 21.11 7.85
C HIS A 52 3.52 21.36 7.10
N LYS A 53 3.43 22.47 6.35
CA LYS A 53 2.22 22.87 5.62
C LYS A 53 2.16 22.35 4.18
N SER A 54 3.23 21.72 3.67
CA SER A 54 3.24 21.25 2.28
C SER A 54 2.19 20.15 2.07
N PRO A 55 1.37 20.26 1.00
CA PRO A 55 0.39 19.23 0.67
C PRO A 55 1.10 17.96 0.19
N VAL A 56 0.48 16.82 0.46
CA VAL A 56 0.99 15.50 0.06
C VAL A 56 -0.02 14.83 -0.86
N ILE A 57 0.41 14.40 -2.04
CA ILE A 57 -0.37 13.55 -2.94
C ILE A 57 0.27 12.16 -2.93
N VAL A 58 -0.54 11.14 -2.66
CA VAL A 58 -0.07 9.74 -2.72
C VAL A 58 -0.44 9.13 -4.06
N VAL A 59 0.48 8.41 -4.67
CA VAL A 59 0.31 7.83 -6.01
C VAL A 59 0.67 6.35 -5.96
N GLY A 60 -0.12 5.51 -6.62
CA GLY A 60 0.19 4.09 -6.74
C GLY A 60 -0.60 3.40 -7.85
N GLY A 61 -0.06 2.27 -8.32
CA GLY A 61 -0.67 1.40 -9.31
C GLY A 61 -1.01 0.02 -8.76
N SER A 62 -2.07 -0.64 -9.24
CA SER A 62 -2.46 -1.99 -8.80
C SER A 62 -2.66 -2.06 -7.28
N TYR A 63 -2.03 -3.00 -6.57
CA TYR A 63 -2.02 -3.04 -5.10
C TYR A 63 -1.49 -1.73 -4.49
N GLY A 64 -0.47 -1.10 -5.10
CA GLY A 64 0.00 0.22 -4.70
C GLY A 64 -1.08 1.30 -4.83
N GLY A 65 -1.97 1.19 -5.82
CA GLY A 65 -3.11 2.08 -5.99
C GLY A 65 -4.21 1.84 -4.96
N MET A 66 -4.41 0.58 -4.55
CA MET A 66 -5.27 0.24 -3.41
C MET A 66 -4.72 0.87 -2.12
N LEU A 67 -3.41 0.73 -1.87
CA LEU A 67 -2.73 1.37 -0.75
C LEU A 67 -2.85 2.90 -0.80
N ALA A 68 -2.66 3.54 -1.96
CA ALA A 68 -2.82 4.99 -2.10
C ALA A 68 -4.25 5.45 -1.74
N SER A 69 -5.25 4.71 -2.23
CA SER A 69 -6.67 4.97 -1.91
C SER A 69 -6.95 4.82 -0.41
N TRP A 70 -6.53 3.69 0.17
CA TRP A 70 -6.74 3.42 1.60
C TRP A 70 -5.96 4.38 2.48
N PHE A 71 -4.77 4.81 2.06
CA PHE A 71 -3.99 5.81 2.78
C PHE A 71 -4.74 7.14 2.85
N ARG A 72 -5.29 7.63 1.73
CA ARG A 72 -6.10 8.85 1.73
C ARG A 72 -7.35 8.71 2.61
N LEU A 73 -8.01 7.56 2.60
CA LEU A 73 -9.19 7.29 3.43
C LEU A 73 -8.86 7.25 4.94
N LYS A 74 -7.74 6.64 5.33
CA LYS A 74 -7.37 6.43 6.74
C LYS A 74 -6.54 7.57 7.34
N TYR A 75 -5.75 8.26 6.53
CA TYR A 75 -4.88 9.37 6.93
C TYR A 75 -5.20 10.67 6.16
N PRO A 76 -6.46 11.15 6.16
CA PRO A 76 -6.83 12.33 5.40
C PRO A 76 -6.19 13.63 5.91
N HIS A 77 -5.67 13.62 7.14
CA HIS A 77 -4.91 14.71 7.75
C HIS A 77 -3.44 14.75 7.28
N ILE A 78 -2.94 13.69 6.62
CA ILE A 78 -1.59 13.61 6.09
C ILE A 78 -1.58 13.82 4.57
N ALA A 79 -2.40 13.07 3.83
CA ALA A 79 -2.49 13.15 2.38
C ALA A 79 -3.69 13.99 1.94
N LEU A 80 -3.43 15.02 1.13
CA LEU A 80 -4.47 15.87 0.53
C LEU A 80 -5.32 15.09 -0.50
N GLY A 81 -4.67 14.21 -1.27
CA GLY A 81 -5.34 13.42 -2.32
C GLY A 81 -4.55 12.17 -2.69
N ALA A 82 -5.18 11.31 -3.49
CA ALA A 82 -4.60 10.07 -3.99
C ALA A 82 -4.86 9.88 -5.48
N LEU A 83 -3.85 9.43 -6.23
CA LEU A 83 -4.00 8.89 -7.57
C LEU A 83 -3.85 7.37 -7.50
N ALA A 84 -4.96 6.66 -7.69
CA ALA A 84 -5.05 5.21 -7.59
C ALA A 84 -5.22 4.58 -8.97
N SER A 85 -4.11 4.35 -9.65
CA SER A 85 -4.11 3.83 -11.03
C SER A 85 -4.38 2.32 -11.04
N SER A 86 -5.35 1.88 -11.84
CA SER A 86 -5.70 0.45 -12.01
C SER A 86 -5.82 -0.31 -10.69
N ALA A 87 -6.38 0.32 -9.65
CA ALA A 87 -6.48 -0.25 -8.31
C ALA A 87 -7.74 -1.13 -8.20
N PRO A 88 -7.62 -2.46 -8.03
CA PRO A 88 -8.78 -3.35 -7.95
C PRO A 88 -9.39 -3.34 -6.54
N ILE A 89 -9.86 -2.18 -6.06
CA ILE A 89 -10.30 -1.96 -4.67
C ILE A 89 -11.52 -2.84 -4.29
N LEU A 90 -12.34 -3.22 -5.27
CA LEU A 90 -13.53 -4.07 -5.07
C LEU A 90 -13.23 -5.57 -5.10
N LEU A 91 -12.06 -5.98 -5.58
CA LEU A 91 -11.71 -7.40 -5.74
C LEU A 91 -11.59 -8.14 -4.39
N PRO A 92 -10.91 -7.61 -3.34
CA PRO A 92 -10.74 -8.32 -2.07
C PRO A 92 -12.06 -8.53 -1.31
N VAL A 93 -13.07 -7.71 -1.57
CA VAL A 93 -14.36 -7.72 -0.87
C VAL A 93 -15.43 -8.54 -1.60
N ASN A 94 -15.04 -9.30 -2.63
CA ASN A 94 -15.89 -10.18 -3.43
C ASN A 94 -17.14 -9.51 -4.03
N PHE A 95 -17.09 -8.20 -4.26
CA PHE A 95 -18.13 -7.43 -4.96
C PHE A 95 -18.01 -7.54 -6.48
N THR A 96 -17.05 -8.32 -6.99
CA THR A 96 -16.80 -8.52 -8.42
C THR A 96 -17.26 -9.90 -8.88
N LEU A 97 -17.62 -10.03 -10.16
CA LEU A 97 -17.95 -11.31 -10.77
C LEU A 97 -16.80 -12.33 -10.61
N ARG A 98 -17.12 -13.56 -10.20
CA ARG A 98 -16.17 -14.66 -9.95
C ARG A 98 -15.20 -14.92 -11.11
N TYR A 99 -15.63 -14.67 -12.35
CA TYR A 99 -14.84 -14.87 -13.57
C TYR A 99 -14.48 -13.54 -14.27
N GLY A 100 -14.74 -12.39 -13.65
CA GLY A 100 -14.60 -11.08 -14.29
C GLY A 100 -13.20 -10.81 -14.85
N TYR A 101 -12.15 -11.22 -14.12
CA TYR A 101 -10.77 -11.10 -14.62
C TYR A 101 -10.57 -11.88 -15.92
N TYR A 102 -10.93 -13.17 -15.94
CA TYR A 102 -10.76 -14.02 -17.11
C TYR A 102 -11.60 -13.55 -18.30
N THR A 103 -12.84 -13.11 -18.07
CA THR A 103 -13.71 -12.55 -19.11
C THR A 103 -13.06 -11.33 -19.77
N ILE A 104 -12.54 -10.38 -18.98
CA ILE A 104 -11.88 -9.19 -19.51
C ILE A 104 -10.61 -9.58 -20.30
N VAL A 105 -9.79 -10.51 -19.79
CA VAL A 105 -8.59 -10.98 -20.49
C VAL A 105 -8.94 -11.62 -21.82
N SER A 106 -9.94 -12.51 -21.87
CA SER A 106 -10.36 -13.15 -23.12
C SER A 106 -10.84 -12.14 -24.18
N ASN A 107 -11.54 -11.08 -23.77
CA ASN A 107 -12.03 -10.05 -24.69
C ASN A 107 -10.92 -9.21 -25.34
N VAL A 108 -9.69 -9.19 -24.79
CA VAL A 108 -8.55 -8.49 -25.41
C VAL A 108 -8.06 -9.20 -26.68
N PHE A 109 -8.34 -10.51 -26.82
CA PHE A 109 -7.87 -11.34 -27.92
C PHE A 109 -8.96 -11.71 -28.95
N GLN A 110 -10.15 -11.11 -28.84
CA GLN A 110 -11.22 -11.21 -29.84
C GLN A 110 -11.09 -10.11 -30.89
#